data_AF-A0AA41Y2T5-F1
#
_entry.id   AF-A0AA41Y2T5-F1
#
_cell.length_a   1.000
_cell.length_b   1.000
_cell.length_c   1.000
_cell.angle_alpha   90.00
_cell.angle_beta   90.00
_cell.angle_gamma   90.00
#
_symmetry.space_group_name_H-M   'P 1'
#
loop_
_entity.id
_entity.type
_entity.pdbx_description
1 polymer ?
#
loop_
_entity_poly.entity_id
_entity_poly.type
_entity_poly.pdbx_seq_one_letter_code
_entity_poly.pdbx_strand_id
1 'polypeptide(L)'
;MKTVEKSNMKNEVLVNGLNEFLADIQVFYQNLRGFHWNVKGSLFFVLHAKFEEYYNETSELADEVAERILMIGGEPLHAFSDYLKVASLPEVKNVSDGRKAVGVVIEQSAILLEKMHKLQSLAADHNDEATNALFSDMIGETEKRLWMLRTFLS
;
A
#
# COMPACT_ATOMS: atom_id res chain seq x y z
N MET A 1 19.82 20.86 -22.63
CA MET A 1 19.97 21.31 -21.23
C MET A 1 18.60 21.52 -20.56
N LYS A 2 17.75 22.46 -21.00
CA LYS A 2 16.39 22.70 -20.44
C LYS A 2 15.43 21.49 -20.47
N THR A 3 15.57 20.57 -21.43
CA THR A 3 14.68 19.40 -21.58
C THR A 3 15.03 18.26 -20.61
N VAL A 4 16.31 18.14 -20.26
CA VAL A 4 16.83 17.09 -19.34
C VAL A 4 16.58 17.48 -17.88
N GLU A 5 16.69 18.77 -17.53
CA GLU A 5 16.30 19.26 -16.20
C GLU A 5 14.80 19.10 -15.95
N LYS A 6 13.96 19.31 -16.97
CA LYS A 6 12.51 19.07 -16.87
C LYS A 6 12.15 17.58 -16.74
N SER A 7 12.88 16.67 -17.39
CA SER A 7 12.66 15.22 -17.18
C SER A 7 13.10 14.77 -15.80
N ASN A 8 14.21 15.30 -15.28
CA ASN A 8 14.69 14.98 -13.93
C ASN A 8 13.71 15.43 -12.83
N MET A 9 13.18 16.65 -12.90
CA MET A 9 12.16 17.11 -11.93
C MET A 9 10.85 16.32 -12.03
N LYS A 10 10.46 15.87 -13.23
CA LYS A 10 9.26 15.06 -13.42
C LYS A 10 9.38 13.71 -12.73
N ASN A 11 10.54 13.07 -12.78
CA ASN A 11 10.74 11.79 -12.12
C ASN A 11 10.79 11.94 -10.60
N GLU A 12 11.35 13.03 -10.08
CA GLU A 12 11.47 13.27 -8.63
C GLU A 12 10.12 13.30 -7.90
N VAL A 13 9.10 13.98 -8.46
CA VAL A 13 7.77 14.05 -7.86
C VAL A 13 7.11 12.66 -7.81
N LEU A 14 7.23 11.88 -8.88
CA LEU A 14 6.68 10.53 -8.93
C LEU A 14 7.42 9.58 -8.00
N VAL A 15 8.75 9.65 -7.95
CA VAL A 15 9.60 8.90 -7.00
C VAL A 15 9.20 9.19 -5.56
N ASN A 16 9.01 10.46 -5.21
CA ASN A 16 8.60 10.86 -3.85
C ASN A 16 7.22 10.28 -3.50
N GLY A 17 6.25 10.39 -4.42
CA GLY A 17 4.91 9.81 -4.21
C GLY A 17 4.93 8.29 -4.06
N LEU A 18 5.75 7.60 -4.86
CA LEU A 18 5.95 6.15 -4.76
C LEU A 18 6.62 5.78 -3.42
N ASN A 19 7.58 6.56 -2.94
CA ASN A 19 8.24 6.33 -1.65
C ASN A 19 7.30 6.54 -0.46
N GLU A 20 6.43 7.55 -0.50
CA GLU A 20 5.37 7.73 0.50
C GLU A 20 4.41 6.54 0.51
N PHE A 21 4.01 6.07 -0.68
CA PHE A 21 3.15 4.89 -0.80
C PHE A 21 3.84 3.61 -0.32
N LEU A 22 5.13 3.41 -0.65
CA LEU A 22 5.96 2.32 -0.15
C LEU A 22 5.99 2.31 1.38
N ALA A 23 6.14 3.47 2.01
CA ALA A 23 6.11 3.59 3.45
C ALA A 23 4.74 3.20 4.04
N ASP A 24 3.64 3.63 3.43
CA ASP A 24 2.29 3.25 3.86
C ASP A 24 2.07 1.75 3.78
N ILE A 25 2.42 1.10 2.65
CA ILE A 25 2.22 -0.34 2.49
C ILE A 25 3.13 -1.16 3.41
N GLN A 26 4.31 -0.67 3.77
CA GLN A 26 5.17 -1.30 4.78
C GLN A 26 4.54 -1.24 6.19
N VAL A 27 3.91 -0.13 6.56
CA VAL A 27 3.15 -0.03 7.81
C VAL A 27 1.91 -0.93 7.77
N PHE A 28 1.19 -0.94 6.65
CA PHE A 28 0.02 -1.79 6.44
C PHE A 28 0.36 -3.28 6.53
N TYR A 29 1.46 -3.70 5.90
CA TYR A 29 2.02 -5.05 6.00
C TYR A 29 2.24 -5.46 7.45
N GLN A 30 2.90 -4.62 8.23
CA GLN A 30 3.19 -4.94 9.63
C GLN A 30 1.92 -4.94 10.50
N ASN A 31 0.93 -4.10 10.19
CA ASN A 31 -0.40 -4.14 10.83
C ASN A 31 -1.13 -5.45 10.53
N LEU A 32 -1.13 -5.91 9.27
CA LEU A 32 -1.72 -7.19 8.86
C LEU A 32 -1.08 -8.38 9.59
N ARG A 33 0.26 -8.39 9.70
CA ARG A 33 0.98 -9.39 10.51
C ARG A 33 0.56 -9.34 11.98
N GLY A 34 0.41 -8.14 12.52
CA GLY A 34 -0.15 -7.92 13.85
C GLY A 34 -1.52 -8.56 14.02
N PHE A 35 -2.44 -8.41 13.06
CA PHE A 35 -3.75 -9.04 13.10
C PHE A 35 -3.69 -10.56 12.95
N HIS A 36 -2.87 -11.06 12.03
CA HIS A 36 -2.65 -12.49 11.81
C HIS A 36 -2.17 -13.18 13.10
N TRP A 37 -1.20 -12.60 13.81
CA TRP A 37 -0.68 -13.19 15.04
C TRP A 37 -1.65 -13.11 16.23
N ASN A 38 -2.44 -12.04 16.31
CA ASN A 38 -3.16 -11.71 17.54
C ASN A 38 -4.67 -11.95 17.48
N VAL A 39 -5.25 -12.26 16.31
CA VAL A 39 -6.69 -12.52 16.19
C VAL A 39 -7.12 -13.66 17.12
N LYS A 40 -8.27 -13.51 17.76
CA LYS A 40 -8.87 -14.48 18.69
C LYS A 40 -10.36 -14.65 18.41
N GLY A 41 -10.96 -15.69 18.99
CA GLY A 41 -12.39 -15.95 18.94
C GLY A 41 -12.80 -16.92 17.84
N SER A 42 -14.12 -17.05 17.62
CA SER A 42 -14.69 -18.06 16.71
C SER A 42 -14.28 -17.90 15.24
N LEU A 43 -13.81 -16.72 14.85
CA LEU A 43 -13.35 -16.40 13.50
C LEU A 43 -11.85 -16.66 13.28
N PHE A 44 -11.15 -17.19 14.29
CA PHE A 44 -9.68 -17.34 14.29
C PHE A 44 -9.13 -17.93 12.99
N PHE A 45 -9.52 -19.15 12.63
CA PHE A 45 -8.92 -19.84 11.48
C PHE A 45 -9.17 -19.11 10.15
N VAL A 46 -10.36 -18.51 9.99
CA VAL A 46 -10.73 -17.78 8.77
C VAL A 46 -9.92 -16.49 8.65
N LEU A 47 -9.90 -15.69 9.70
CA LEU A 47 -9.22 -14.39 9.67
C LEU A 47 -7.70 -14.52 9.75
N HIS A 48 -7.18 -15.50 10.48
CA HIS A 48 -5.75 -15.79 10.53
C HIS A 48 -5.19 -16.08 9.14
N ALA A 49 -5.83 -16.97 8.39
CA ALA A 49 -5.44 -17.28 7.01
C ALA A 49 -5.67 -16.09 6.07
N LYS A 50 -6.77 -15.35 6.24
CA LYS A 50 -7.07 -14.20 5.38
C LYS A 50 -6.09 -13.02 5.57
N PHE A 51 -5.65 -12.76 6.80
CA PHE A 51 -4.61 -11.75 7.04
C PHE A 51 -3.25 -12.19 6.49
N GLU A 52 -2.97 -13.49 6.44
CA GLU A 52 -1.78 -14.03 5.77
C GLU A 52 -1.79 -13.82 4.26
N GLU A 53 -2.91 -14.15 3.61
CA GLU A 53 -3.11 -13.84 2.19
C GLU A 53 -2.82 -12.36 1.91
N TYR A 54 -3.41 -11.45 2.69
CA TYR A 54 -3.23 -10.02 2.46
C TYR A 54 -1.82 -9.50 2.76
N TYR A 55 -1.13 -10.01 3.78
CA TYR A 55 0.25 -9.55 4.02
C TYR A 55 1.21 -10.08 2.96
N ASN A 56 0.94 -11.26 2.37
CA ASN A 56 1.74 -11.79 1.27
C ASN A 56 1.56 -10.93 0.02
N GLU A 57 0.30 -10.65 -0.36
CA GLU A 57 -0.03 -9.71 -1.46
C GLU A 57 0.60 -8.33 -1.24
N THR A 58 0.56 -7.81 -0.01
CA THR A 58 1.17 -6.51 0.32
C THR A 58 2.70 -6.56 0.22
N SER A 59 3.31 -7.71 0.53
CA SER A 59 4.76 -7.91 0.38
C SER A 59 5.20 -7.92 -1.08
N GLU A 60 4.42 -8.57 -1.96
CA GLU A 60 4.66 -8.57 -3.41
C GLU A 60 4.51 -7.16 -3.97
N LEU A 61 3.46 -6.43 -3.58
CA LEU A 61 3.28 -5.02 -3.96
C LEU A 61 4.45 -4.13 -3.50
N ALA A 62 5.00 -4.37 -2.30
CA ALA A 62 6.13 -3.60 -1.81
C ALA A 62 7.39 -3.80 -2.67
N ASP A 63 7.61 -5.01 -3.17
CA ASP A 63 8.69 -5.32 -4.10
C ASP A 63 8.47 -4.60 -5.43
N GLU A 64 7.29 -4.74 -6.03
CA GLU A 64 6.95 -4.09 -7.31
C GLU A 64 7.10 -2.57 -7.26
N VAL A 65 6.64 -1.92 -6.18
CA VAL A 65 6.78 -0.46 -6.00
C VAL A 65 8.24 -0.07 -5.81
N ALA A 66 9.01 -0.81 -5.02
CA ALA A 66 10.43 -0.52 -4.79
C ALA A 66 11.25 -0.67 -6.09
N GLU A 67 11.02 -1.75 -6.84
CA GLU A 67 11.63 -1.94 -8.15
C GLU A 67 11.19 -0.87 -9.15
N ARG A 68 9.92 -0.46 -9.12
CA ARG A 68 9.43 0.63 -9.98
C ARG A 68 10.16 1.94 -9.70
N ILE A 69 10.40 2.28 -8.43
CA ILE A 69 11.20 3.45 -8.04
C ILE A 69 12.60 3.38 -8.65
N LEU A 70 13.27 2.22 -8.58
CA LEU A 70 14.58 2.01 -9.19
C LEU A 70 14.54 2.17 -10.72
N MET A 71 13.52 1.62 -11.38
CA MET A 71 13.37 1.68 -12.85
C MET A 71 13.22 3.12 -13.37
N ILE A 72 12.66 4.04 -12.58
CA ILE A 72 12.52 5.45 -12.94
C ILE A 72 13.68 6.33 -12.45
N GLY A 73 14.73 5.71 -11.90
CA GLY A 73 15.97 6.36 -11.47
C GLY A 73 15.94 6.94 -10.05
N GLY A 74 14.97 6.53 -9.22
CA GLY A 74 14.90 6.88 -7.81
C GLY A 74 15.60 5.87 -6.90
N GLU A 75 15.61 6.16 -5.61
CA GLU A 75 16.08 5.27 -4.55
C GLU A 75 14.90 4.94 -3.63
N PRO A 76 14.51 3.66 -3.47
CA PRO A 76 13.41 3.28 -2.61
C PRO A 76 13.81 3.40 -1.13
N LEU A 77 12.92 3.92 -0.29
CA LEU A 77 13.09 3.86 1.15
C LEU A 77 13.20 2.39 1.58
N HIS A 78 14.16 2.10 2.46
CA HIS A 78 14.52 0.73 2.83
C HIS A 78 14.86 0.59 4.32
N ALA A 79 14.42 1.54 5.15
CA ALA A 79 14.66 1.53 6.58
C ALA A 79 13.39 1.89 7.35
N PHE A 80 13.10 1.16 8.44
CA PHE A 80 11.92 1.40 9.26
C PHE A 80 11.81 2.83 9.77
N SER A 81 12.93 3.42 10.18
CA SER A 81 12.96 4.82 10.65
C SER A 81 12.54 5.82 9.57
N ASP A 82 12.72 5.49 8.29
CA ASP A 82 12.36 6.38 7.19
C ASP A 82 10.90 6.17 6.78
N TYR A 83 10.43 4.92 6.74
CA TYR A 83 9.01 4.63 6.57
C TYR A 83 8.15 5.36 7.61
N LEU A 84 8.52 5.26 8.89
CA LEU A 84 7.76 5.88 9.98
C LEU A 84 7.76 7.41 9.97
N LYS A 85 8.67 8.06 9.23
CA LYS A 85 8.67 9.53 9.07
C LYS A 85 7.64 10.01 8.05
N VAL A 86 7.35 9.21 7.04
CA VAL A 86 6.57 9.66 5.86
C VAL A 86 5.26 8.91 5.67
N ALA A 87 5.10 7.72 6.29
CA ALA A 87 3.85 6.99 6.26
C ALA A 87 2.72 7.83 6.87
N SER A 88 1.60 7.87 6.16
CA SER A 88 0.33 8.43 6.62
C SER A 88 -0.50 7.42 7.41
N LEU A 89 -0.29 6.13 7.18
CA LEU A 89 -0.95 5.08 7.94
C LEU A 89 -0.35 4.94 9.34
N PRO A 90 -1.18 4.85 10.40
CA PRO A 90 -0.68 4.65 11.75
C PRO A 90 -0.32 3.18 12.01
N GLU A 91 0.66 2.97 12.89
CA GLU A 91 0.88 1.67 13.52
C GLU A 91 -0.32 1.26 14.35
N VAL A 92 -0.76 0.01 14.23
CA VAL A 92 -1.88 -0.54 14.99
C VAL A 92 -1.40 -1.65 15.90
N LYS A 93 -1.60 -1.44 17.21
CA LYS A 93 -1.06 -2.32 18.26
C LYS A 93 -2.19 -2.99 19.03
N ASN A 94 -1.97 -4.22 19.47
CA ASN A 94 -2.81 -4.92 20.45
C ASN A 94 -4.29 -5.13 20.03
N VAL A 95 -4.57 -5.32 18.74
CA VAL A 95 -5.91 -5.69 18.26
C VAL A 95 -6.01 -7.21 18.13
N SER A 96 -6.94 -7.81 18.88
CA SER A 96 -7.23 -9.25 18.83
C SER A 96 -8.67 -9.59 18.45
N ASP A 97 -9.57 -8.61 18.48
CA ASP A 97 -10.94 -8.78 18.00
C ASP A 97 -10.95 -8.78 16.46
N GLY A 98 -11.48 -9.86 15.87
CA GLY A 98 -11.46 -10.06 14.42
C GLY A 98 -12.29 -9.03 13.65
N ARG A 99 -13.47 -8.63 14.15
CA ARG A 99 -14.31 -7.61 13.48
C ARG A 99 -13.64 -6.24 13.52
N LYS A 100 -13.01 -5.89 14.65
CA LYS A 100 -12.21 -4.66 14.79
C LYS A 100 -11.01 -4.67 13.83
N ALA A 101 -10.28 -5.77 13.75
CA ALA A 101 -9.16 -5.90 12.80
C ALA A 101 -9.61 -5.70 11.35
N VAL A 102 -10.71 -6.35 10.93
CA VAL A 102 -11.27 -6.14 9.58
C VAL A 102 -11.70 -4.69 9.35
N GLY A 103 -12.29 -4.03 10.36
CA GLY A 103 -12.64 -2.60 10.26
C GLY A 103 -11.43 -1.72 9.99
N VAL A 104 -10.31 -1.98 10.67
CA VAL A 104 -9.04 -1.27 10.43
C VAL A 104 -8.49 -1.56 9.04
N VAL A 105 -8.54 -2.81 8.58
CA VAL A 105 -8.10 -3.17 7.21
C VAL A 105 -8.92 -2.42 6.16
N ILE A 106 -10.24 -2.25 6.34
CA ILE A 106 -11.10 -1.47 5.44
C ILE A 106 -10.68 0.00 5.43
N GLU A 107 -10.48 0.60 6.60
CA GLU A 107 -10.08 2.01 6.71
C GLU A 107 -8.74 2.27 6.03
N GLN A 108 -7.71 1.47 6.35
CA GLN A 108 -6.38 1.62 5.77
C GLN A 108 -6.38 1.31 4.26
N SER A 109 -7.13 0.30 3.80
CA SER A 109 -7.28 0.02 2.36
C SER A 109 -7.95 1.16 1.61
N ALA A 110 -8.90 1.88 2.22
CA ALA A 110 -9.53 3.04 1.59
C ALA A 110 -8.55 4.21 1.44
N ILE A 111 -7.70 4.45 2.44
CA ILE A 111 -6.63 5.46 2.37
C ILE A 111 -5.62 5.08 1.26
N LEU A 112 -5.21 3.82 1.19
CA LEU A 112 -4.32 3.32 0.15
C LEU A 112 -4.94 3.48 -1.24
N LEU A 113 -6.22 3.15 -1.41
CA LEU A 113 -6.94 3.31 -2.67
C LEU A 113 -6.95 4.77 -3.14
N GLU A 114 -7.19 5.73 -2.24
CA GLU A 114 -7.13 7.15 -2.57
C GLU A 114 -5.72 7.56 -3.06
N LYS A 115 -4.67 7.04 -2.41
CA LYS A 115 -3.28 7.27 -2.84
C LYS A 115 -2.97 6.63 -4.18
N MET A 116 -3.46 5.43 -4.45
CA MET A 116 -3.31 4.76 -5.73
C MET A 116 -3.92 5.61 -6.87
N HIS A 117 -5.14 6.14 -6.70
CA HIS A 117 -5.74 7.03 -7.71
C HIS A 117 -4.92 8.31 -7.95
N LYS A 118 -4.38 8.91 -6.88
CA LYS A 118 -3.51 10.08 -6.98
C LYS A 118 -2.24 9.76 -7.75
N LEU A 119 -1.59 8.63 -7.46
CA LEU A 119 -0.37 8.19 -8.14
C LEU A 119 -0.63 7.78 -9.60
N GLN A 120 -1.75 7.12 -9.88
CA GLN A 120 -2.17 6.80 -11.25
C GLN A 120 -2.33 8.08 -12.08
N SER A 121 -2.99 9.10 -11.51
CA SER A 121 -3.17 10.41 -12.16
C SER A 121 -1.83 11.12 -12.38
N LEU A 122 -0.97 11.12 -11.37
CA LEU A 122 0.37 11.70 -11.45
C LEU A 122 1.23 11.00 -12.53
N ALA A 123 1.18 9.67 -12.59
CA ALA A 123 1.88 8.90 -13.61
C ALA A 123 1.37 9.25 -15.02
N ALA A 124 0.06 9.40 -15.21
CA ALA A 124 -0.54 9.84 -16.47
C ALA A 124 -0.05 11.23 -16.89
N ASP A 125 -0.05 12.21 -15.98
CA ASP A 125 0.45 13.58 -16.23
C ASP A 125 1.94 13.61 -16.61
N HIS A 126 2.68 12.59 -16.17
CA HIS A 126 4.09 12.40 -16.45
C HIS A 126 4.37 11.51 -17.67
N ASN A 127 3.33 10.95 -18.30
CA ASN A 127 3.39 9.98 -19.40
C ASN A 127 4.18 8.70 -19.01
N ASP A 128 4.10 8.32 -17.73
CA ASP A 128 4.64 7.05 -17.24
C ASP A 128 3.55 5.98 -17.27
N GLU A 129 3.42 5.33 -18.42
CA GLU A 129 2.40 4.31 -18.65
C GLU A 129 2.61 3.06 -17.79
N ALA A 130 3.86 2.69 -17.50
CA ALA A 130 4.15 1.51 -16.70
C ALA A 130 3.72 1.71 -15.24
N THR A 131 3.99 2.89 -14.66
CA THR A 131 3.46 3.22 -13.31
C THR A 131 1.95 3.37 -13.33
N ASN A 132 1.36 3.92 -14.40
CA ASN A 132 -0.10 4.01 -14.52
C ASN A 132 -0.77 2.62 -14.52
N ALA A 133 -0.25 1.70 -15.34
CA ALA A 133 -0.74 0.34 -15.44
C ALA A 133 -0.64 -0.41 -14.11
N LEU A 134 0.51 -0.31 -13.41
CA LEU A 134 0.69 -0.88 -12.07
C LEU A 134 -0.45 -0.48 -11.12
N PHE A 135 -0.77 0.82 -11.05
CA PHE A 135 -1.85 1.27 -10.18
C PHE A 135 -3.25 0.91 -10.68
N SER A 136 -3.45 0.78 -11.99
CA SER A 136 -4.74 0.33 -12.55
C SER A 136 -5.12 -1.05 -12.04
N ASP A 137 -4.18 -2.00 -12.07
CA ASP A 137 -4.41 -3.36 -11.59
C ASP A 137 -4.67 -3.36 -10.07
N MET A 138 -3.82 -2.65 -9.31
CA MET A 138 -3.93 -2.57 -7.85
C MET A 138 -5.21 -1.91 -7.34
N ILE A 139 -5.73 -0.92 -8.07
CA ILE A 139 -7.02 -0.27 -7.77
C ILE A 139 -8.13 -1.30 -7.83
N GLY A 140 -8.22 -2.07 -8.92
CA GLY A 140 -9.28 -3.06 -9.10
C GLY A 140 -9.25 -4.16 -8.04
N GLU A 141 -8.06 -4.62 -7.66
CA GLU A 141 -7.89 -5.59 -6.57
C GLU A 141 -8.30 -5.02 -5.21
N THR A 142 -7.91 -3.78 -4.92
CA THR A 142 -8.23 -3.11 -3.66
C THR A 142 -9.72 -2.82 -3.53
N GLU A 143 -10.39 -2.40 -4.60
CA GLU A 143 -11.84 -2.22 -4.64
C GLU A 143 -12.59 -3.53 -4.38
N LYS A 144 -12.15 -4.62 -5.02
CA LYS A 144 -12.70 -5.96 -4.77
C LYS A 144 -12.52 -6.39 -3.32
N ARG A 145 -11.32 -6.18 -2.75
CA ARG A 145 -11.03 -6.47 -1.33
C ARG A 145 -11.95 -5.67 -0.40
N LEU A 146 -12.11 -4.37 -0.65
CA LEU A 146 -13.00 -3.49 0.12
C LEU A 146 -14.44 -3.97 0.08
N TRP A 147 -14.96 -4.37 -1.09
CA TRP A 147 -16.29 -4.96 -1.19
C TRP A 147 -16.42 -6.22 -0.33
N MET A 148 -15.51 -7.18 -0.46
CA MET A 148 -15.54 -8.44 0.29
C MET A 148 -15.51 -8.20 1.81
N LEU A 149 -14.64 -7.31 2.29
CA LEU A 149 -14.52 -7.00 3.72
C LEU A 149 -15.72 -6.23 4.27
N ARG A 150 -16.29 -5.29 3.50
CA ARG A 150 -17.52 -4.60 3.89
C ARG A 150 -18.69 -5.58 4.00
N THR A 151 -18.82 -6.51 3.05
CA THR A 151 -19.82 -7.58 3.12
C THR A 151 -19.62 -8.47 4.34
N PHE A 152 -18.37 -8.79 4.71
CA PHE A 152 -18.08 -9.58 5.91
C PHE A 152 -18.54 -8.92 7.22
N LEU A 153 -18.47 -7.58 7.30
CA LEU A 153 -18.89 -6.84 8.51
C LEU A 153 -20.38 -6.47 8.53
N SER A 154 -21.07 -6.60 7.40
CA SER A 154 -22.50 -6.29 7.26
C SER A 154 -23.40 -7.18 8.13
#